data_AF-A0A3N6HD75-F1
#
_entry.id   AF-A0A3N6HD75-F1
#
_cell.length_a   1.000
_cell.length_b   1.000
_cell.length_c   1.000
_cell.angle_alpha   90.00
_cell.angle_beta   90.00
_cell.angle_gamma   90.00
#
_symmetry.space_group_name_H-M   'P 1'
#
loop_
_entity.id
_entity.type
_entity.pdbx_description
1 polymer ?
#
loop_
_entity_poly.entity_id
_entity_poly.type
_entity_poly.pdbx_seq_one_letter_code
_entity_poly.pdbx_strand_id
1 'polypeptide(L)'
;MPCPAGAPAPSQADEEDPIDTAEVDPLDSASVMNAKETLFELLGRAGVFRDEAEELIALVEAGAVADARSEAGRAEGVPDEKGEPYAVGWRDGARAVGDELARIAGRALERAIGAGTPAPAGDAARGHHPVGRVDVERAKVAVTPLSLAFGDVSALDPEVSDEVLTAALGTMSVVERVGYAGRLEQFTESHRERLTRLYARYGPRSRIAVHGRYSLLHSPTSIAVLERLTAAPLALRTEWEHAELPPAWLDGLGTAWLASEAPPG
;
A
#
# COMPACT_ATOMS: atom_id res chain seq x y z
N MET A 1 -52.09 53.76 41.51
CA MET A 1 -51.93 52.33 41.13
C MET A 1 -51.99 52.23 39.60
N PRO A 2 -51.22 51.32 38.96
CA PRO A 2 -49.92 51.65 38.35
C PRO A 2 -49.90 51.62 36.80
N CYS A 3 -48.81 52.18 36.24
CA CYS A 3 -48.16 51.84 34.95
C CYS A 3 -47.65 50.36 34.95
N PRO A 4 -46.96 49.81 33.92
CA PRO A 4 -46.78 50.23 32.51
C PRO A 4 -46.83 49.04 31.50
N ALA A 5 -46.74 49.32 30.19
CA ALA A 5 -46.06 48.51 29.16
C ALA A 5 -46.25 49.24 27.81
N GLY A 6 -45.31 49.44 26.92
CA GLY A 6 -43.97 48.91 26.74
C GLY A 6 -43.68 49.09 25.24
N ALA A 7 -42.65 49.86 24.90
CA ALA A 7 -42.01 49.85 23.60
C ALA A 7 -40.51 49.60 23.87
N PRO A 8 -39.67 49.19 22.90
CA PRO A 8 -39.90 48.92 21.48
C PRO A 8 -39.29 47.57 21.02
N ALA A 9 -39.52 47.14 19.77
CA ALA A 9 -38.63 46.15 19.12
C ALA A 9 -38.57 46.36 17.60
N PRO A 10 -37.38 46.62 17.01
CA PRO A 10 -37.12 46.45 15.58
C PRO A 10 -36.85 44.97 15.26
N SER A 11 -37.53 44.44 14.25
CA SER A 11 -37.37 43.05 13.78
C SER A 11 -36.34 42.99 12.65
N GLN A 12 -35.19 42.40 12.98
CA GLN A 12 -34.38 41.47 12.17
C GLN A 12 -33.67 42.04 10.93
N ALA A 13 -32.45 42.49 11.16
CA ALA A 13 -31.33 42.28 10.26
C ALA A 13 -30.40 41.22 10.89
N ASP A 14 -29.81 40.40 10.04
CA ASP A 14 -28.59 39.59 10.20
C ASP A 14 -28.59 38.42 11.21
N GLU A 15 -28.64 37.20 10.66
CA GLU A 15 -27.98 36.03 11.25
C GLU A 15 -27.59 35.08 10.10
N GLU A 16 -26.57 35.49 9.33
CA GLU A 16 -25.76 34.52 8.58
C GLU A 16 -24.91 33.76 9.60
N ASP A 17 -25.26 32.50 9.83
CA ASP A 17 -24.46 31.54 10.60
C ASP A 17 -23.03 31.51 10.02
N PRO A 18 -21.99 31.86 10.79
CA PRO A 18 -20.64 31.58 10.38
C PRO A 18 -20.47 30.05 10.40
N ILE A 19 -20.13 29.48 9.25
CA ILE A 19 -19.67 28.10 9.15
C ILE A 19 -18.52 27.95 10.15
N ASP A 20 -18.80 27.22 11.23
CA ASP A 20 -17.84 26.71 12.18
C ASP A 20 -16.86 25.83 11.40
N THR A 21 -15.81 26.46 10.85
CA THR A 21 -14.61 25.78 10.43
C THR A 21 -14.00 25.23 11.72
N ALA A 22 -14.44 24.02 12.07
CA ALA A 22 -13.88 23.24 13.15
C ALA A 22 -12.36 23.35 13.07
N GLU A 23 -11.82 24.11 14.00
CA GLU A 23 -10.40 24.27 14.24
C GLU A 23 -9.89 22.85 14.49
N VAL A 24 -9.16 22.29 13.53
CA VAL A 24 -8.55 20.97 13.68
C VAL A 24 -7.48 21.14 14.75
N ASP A 25 -7.86 20.83 15.99
CA ASP A 25 -7.00 20.93 17.15
C ASP A 25 -5.72 20.12 16.87
N PRO A 26 -4.54 20.75 16.81
CA PRO A 26 -3.30 20.04 16.55
C PRO A 26 -3.09 19.04 17.68
N LEU A 27 -3.17 17.75 17.35
CA LEU A 27 -2.93 16.68 18.32
C LEU A 27 -1.58 16.91 19.00
N ASP A 28 -1.59 17.31 20.27
CA ASP A 28 -0.37 17.48 21.06
C ASP A 28 0.34 16.11 21.23
N SER A 29 1.66 16.14 21.38
CA SER A 29 2.52 14.96 21.49
C SER A 29 2.08 14.03 22.64
N ALA A 30 1.52 14.58 23.72
CA ALA A 30 0.99 13.80 24.84
C ALA A 30 -0.25 12.95 24.45
N SER A 31 -1.13 13.51 23.61
CA SER A 31 -2.34 12.83 23.11
C SER A 31 -1.98 11.68 22.17
N VAL A 32 -0.99 11.89 21.30
CA VAL A 32 -0.46 10.84 20.41
C VAL A 32 0.14 9.69 21.20
N MET A 33 0.89 9.99 22.27
CA MET A 33 1.50 8.95 23.11
C MET A 33 0.47 8.15 23.90
N ASN A 34 -0.56 8.81 24.45
CA ASN A 34 -1.66 8.11 25.11
C ASN A 34 -2.46 7.23 24.15
N ALA A 35 -2.67 7.69 22.91
CA ALA A 35 -3.33 6.88 21.88
C ALA A 35 -2.51 5.63 21.54
N LYS A 36 -1.19 5.76 21.40
CA LYS A 36 -0.27 4.63 21.22
C LYS A 36 -0.35 3.62 22.36
N GLU A 37 -0.33 4.09 23.59
CA GLU A 37 -0.38 3.21 24.76
C GLU A 37 -1.72 2.47 24.86
N THR A 38 -2.82 3.14 24.53
CA THR A 38 -4.13 2.50 24.40
C THR A 38 -4.14 1.43 23.30
N LEU A 39 -3.48 1.68 22.17
CA LEU A 39 -3.34 0.73 21.08
C LEU A 39 -2.54 -0.52 21.50
N PHE A 40 -1.45 -0.35 22.24
CA PHE A 40 -0.70 -1.47 22.81
C PHE A 40 -1.57 -2.32 23.73
N GLU A 41 -2.37 -1.70 24.59
CA GLU A 41 -3.27 -2.43 25.49
C GLU A 41 -4.35 -3.21 24.71
N LEU A 42 -4.95 -2.60 23.69
CA LEU A 42 -5.98 -3.24 22.86
C LEU A 42 -5.42 -4.41 22.05
N LEU A 43 -4.24 -4.24 21.44
CA LEU A 43 -3.55 -5.30 20.70
C LEU A 43 -3.11 -6.43 21.63
N GLY A 44 -2.62 -6.10 22.83
CA GLY A 44 -2.33 -7.07 23.89
C GLY A 44 -3.55 -7.91 24.28
N ARG A 45 -4.73 -7.30 24.39
CA ARG A 45 -5.99 -8.01 24.67
C ARG A 45 -6.42 -8.94 23.53
N ALA A 46 -6.00 -8.64 22.30
CA ALA A 46 -6.23 -9.49 21.12
C ALA A 46 -5.19 -10.61 20.98
N GLY A 47 -4.20 -10.68 21.89
CA GLY A 47 -3.15 -11.70 21.88
C GLY A 47 -1.89 -11.34 21.09
N VAL A 48 -1.73 -10.08 20.69
CA VAL A 48 -0.53 -9.57 20.02
C VAL A 48 0.51 -9.17 21.07
N PHE A 49 1.74 -9.65 20.93
CA PHE A 49 2.82 -9.31 21.87
C PHE A 49 3.29 -7.87 21.67
N ARG A 50 3.81 -7.24 22.72
CA ARG A 50 4.18 -5.82 22.70
C ARG A 50 5.16 -5.48 21.57
N ASP A 51 6.18 -6.31 21.38
CA ASP A 51 7.19 -6.11 20.33
C ASP A 51 6.57 -6.17 18.92
N GLU A 52 5.61 -7.08 18.70
CA GLU A 52 4.85 -7.20 17.44
C GLU A 52 3.88 -6.03 17.25
N ALA A 53 3.26 -5.55 18.33
CA ALA A 53 2.43 -4.36 18.30
C ALA A 53 3.26 -3.09 18.00
N GLU A 54 4.50 -3.00 18.49
CA GLU A 54 5.41 -1.88 18.23
C GLU A 54 5.78 -1.84 16.75
N GLU A 55 6.03 -3.01 16.16
CA GLU A 55 6.27 -3.17 14.74
C GLU A 55 5.06 -2.76 13.90
N LEU A 56 3.85 -3.23 14.26
CA LEU A 56 2.61 -2.88 13.56
C LEU A 56 2.32 -1.37 13.60
N ILE A 57 2.51 -0.73 14.76
CA ILE A 57 2.27 0.70 14.92
C ILE A 57 3.32 1.50 14.14
N ALA A 58 4.60 1.13 14.22
CA ALA A 58 5.65 1.78 13.44
C ALA A 58 5.41 1.68 11.92
N LEU A 59 4.85 0.56 11.48
CA LEU A 59 4.50 0.32 10.08
C LEU A 59 3.31 1.18 9.61
N VAL A 60 2.28 1.35 10.46
CA VAL A 60 1.15 2.26 10.20
C VAL A 60 1.63 3.71 10.13
N GLU A 61 2.50 4.12 11.05
CA GLU A 61 3.07 5.47 11.06
C GLU A 61 3.92 5.74 9.81
N ALA A 62 4.75 4.78 9.41
CA ALA A 62 5.53 4.90 8.17
C ALA A 62 4.62 5.00 6.93
N GLY A 63 3.54 4.23 6.88
CA GLY A 63 2.53 4.30 5.82
C GLY A 63 1.82 5.66 5.78
N ALA A 64 1.39 6.17 6.94
CA ALA A 64 0.75 7.47 7.06
C ALA A 64 1.69 8.61 6.62
N VAL A 65 2.98 8.54 6.95
CA VAL A 65 3.98 9.51 6.49
C VAL A 65 4.20 9.43 4.97
N ALA A 66 4.23 8.22 4.40
CA ALA A 66 4.36 8.03 2.96
C ALA A 66 3.13 8.57 2.19
N ASP A 67 1.94 8.38 2.74
CA ASP A 67 0.69 8.88 2.17
C ASP A 67 0.60 10.41 2.26
N ALA A 68 0.93 10.98 3.44
CA ALA A 68 1.02 12.42 3.63
C ALA A 68 2.02 13.09 2.66
N ARG A 69 3.13 12.41 2.31
CA ARG A 69 4.07 12.87 1.27
C ARG A 69 3.42 12.87 -0.12
N SER A 70 2.67 11.83 -0.45
CA SER A 70 1.93 11.68 -1.71
C SER A 70 0.95 12.85 -1.88
N GLU A 71 0.17 13.13 -0.83
CA GLU A 71 -0.81 14.23 -0.80
C GLU A 71 -0.16 15.61 -0.79
N ALA A 72 0.94 15.81 -0.04
CA ALA A 72 1.71 17.06 -0.09
C ALA A 72 2.30 17.33 -1.49
N GLY A 73 2.60 16.28 -2.26
CA GLY A 73 3.01 16.39 -3.65
C GLY A 73 1.86 16.76 -4.62
N ARG A 74 0.61 16.46 -4.24
CA ARG A 74 -0.62 16.75 -5.01
C ARG A 74 -1.32 18.04 -4.60
N ALA A 75 -1.05 18.58 -3.42
CA ALA A 75 -1.67 19.80 -2.94
C ALA A 75 -1.38 20.99 -3.87
N GLU A 76 -2.42 21.42 -4.62
CA GLU A 76 -2.34 22.55 -5.55
C GLU A 76 -2.41 23.93 -4.87
N GLY A 77 -2.70 23.97 -3.57
CA GLY A 77 -2.92 25.19 -2.79
C GLY A 77 -1.62 25.94 -2.44
N VAL A 78 -1.12 26.75 -3.38
CA VAL A 78 -0.17 27.81 -3.07
C VAL A 78 -0.93 28.93 -2.34
N PRO A 79 -0.41 29.50 -1.24
CA PRO A 79 -0.97 30.72 -0.67
C PRO A 79 -0.92 31.85 -1.72
N ASP A 80 -2.08 32.34 -2.15
CA ASP A 80 -2.30 33.08 -3.40
C ASP A 80 -1.76 34.53 -3.41
N GLU A 81 -0.81 34.87 -2.53
CA GLU A 81 -0.44 36.27 -2.26
C GLU A 81 0.93 36.72 -2.83
N LYS A 82 1.76 35.83 -3.40
CA LYS A 82 3.18 36.19 -3.72
C LYS A 82 3.72 35.79 -5.11
N GLY A 83 2.88 35.33 -6.05
CA GLY A 83 3.23 35.14 -7.47
C GLY A 83 4.02 33.85 -7.80
N GLU A 84 4.22 33.59 -9.10
CA GLU A 84 4.79 32.33 -9.65
C GLU A 84 6.16 31.90 -9.08
N PRO A 85 7.14 32.79 -8.84
CA PRO A 85 8.43 32.36 -8.28
C PRO A 85 8.31 31.83 -6.85
N TYR A 86 7.37 32.38 -6.07
CA TYR A 86 7.08 31.93 -4.72
C TYR A 86 6.35 30.59 -4.72
N ALA A 87 5.42 30.39 -5.66
CA ALA A 87 4.72 29.12 -5.86
C ALA A 87 5.66 27.96 -6.16
N VAL A 88 6.68 28.18 -7.01
CA VAL A 88 7.69 27.17 -7.35
C VAL A 88 8.57 26.87 -6.14
N GLY A 89 9.11 27.90 -5.48
CA GLY A 89 9.95 27.73 -4.29
C GLY A 89 9.22 27.06 -3.11
N TRP A 90 7.93 27.33 -2.94
CA TRP A 90 7.09 26.69 -1.93
C TRP A 90 6.91 25.19 -2.20
N ARG A 91 6.59 24.81 -3.44
CA ARG A 91 6.45 23.40 -3.83
C ARG A 91 7.77 22.64 -3.72
N ASP A 92 8.89 23.24 -4.12
CA ASP A 92 10.20 22.62 -4.01
C ASP A 92 10.63 22.45 -2.55
N GLY A 93 10.34 23.44 -1.69
CA GLY A 93 10.55 23.34 -0.25
C GLY A 93 9.69 22.26 0.40
N ALA A 94 8.40 22.20 0.07
CA ALA A 94 7.48 21.18 0.59
C ALA A 94 7.91 19.76 0.20
N ARG A 95 8.37 19.55 -1.05
CA ARG A 95 8.96 18.28 -1.49
C ARG A 95 10.22 17.94 -0.71
N ALA A 96 11.15 18.89 -0.56
CA ALA A 96 12.40 18.64 0.15
C ALA A 96 12.18 18.25 1.62
N VAL A 97 11.21 18.90 2.30
CA VAL A 97 10.82 18.53 3.67
C VAL A 97 10.16 17.14 3.70
N GLY A 98 9.27 16.84 2.75
CA GLY A 98 8.65 15.52 2.62
C GLY A 98 9.66 14.40 2.38
N ASP A 99 10.69 14.66 1.56
CA ASP A 99 11.78 13.71 1.30
C ASP A 99 12.60 13.42 2.56
N GLU A 100 12.91 14.45 3.35
CA GLU A 100 13.67 14.29 4.59
C GLU A 100 12.84 13.57 5.68
N LEU A 101 11.55 13.88 5.80
CA LEU A 101 10.63 13.17 6.70
C LEU A 101 10.49 11.71 6.32
N ALA A 102 10.37 11.39 5.03
CA ALA A 102 10.34 10.01 4.55
C ALA A 102 11.65 9.26 4.88
N ARG A 103 12.80 9.94 4.79
CA ARG A 103 14.10 9.38 5.18
C ARG A 103 14.22 9.17 6.69
N ILE A 104 13.61 10.03 7.50
CA ILE A 104 13.54 9.85 8.96
C ILE A 104 12.63 8.67 9.31
N ALA A 105 11.44 8.59 8.70
CA ALA A 105 10.51 7.47 8.86
C ALA A 105 11.15 6.13 8.43
N GLY A 106 11.86 6.10 7.30
CA GLY A 106 12.61 4.92 6.85
C GLY A 106 13.64 4.45 7.88
N ARG A 107 14.43 5.39 8.44
CA ARG A 107 15.39 5.06 9.52
C ARG A 107 14.71 4.61 10.82
N ALA A 108 13.55 5.17 11.16
CA ALA A 108 12.79 4.75 12.33
C ALA A 108 12.26 3.32 12.16
N LEU A 109 11.74 3.00 10.98
CA LEU A 109 11.29 1.67 10.61
C LEU A 109 12.43 0.65 10.60
N GLU A 110 13.58 0.99 10.00
CA GLU A 110 14.78 0.13 10.02
C GLU A 110 15.26 -0.18 11.44
N ARG A 111 15.19 0.79 12.36
CA ARG A 111 15.55 0.56 13.77
C ARG A 111 14.52 -0.30 14.50
N ALA A 112 13.23 -0.10 14.24
CA ALA A 112 12.17 -0.90 14.83
C ALA A 112 12.28 -2.38 14.40
N ILE A 113 12.54 -2.62 13.12
CA ILE A 113 12.71 -3.96 12.55
C ILE A 113 14.05 -4.59 12.95
N GLY A 114 15.08 -3.78 13.21
CA GLY A 114 16.42 -4.22 13.61
C GLY A 114 16.60 -4.57 15.10
N ALA A 115 15.62 -4.31 15.96
CA ALA A 115 15.68 -4.63 17.40
C ALA A 115 15.28 -6.09 17.72
N GLY A 116 15.18 -6.96 16.71
CA GLY A 116 15.08 -8.41 16.91
C GLY A 116 16.40 -9.00 17.40
N THR A 117 16.38 -9.55 18.62
CA THR A 117 17.41 -10.37 19.28
C THR A 117 18.35 -11.11 18.30
N PRO A 118 19.69 -11.10 18.49
CA PRO A 118 20.60 -11.83 17.61
C PRO A 118 20.32 -13.34 17.72
N ALA A 119 19.80 -13.93 16.64
CA ALA A 119 19.71 -15.37 16.46
C ALA A 119 21.13 -15.98 16.36
N PRO A 120 21.32 -17.23 16.83
CA PRO A 120 22.64 -17.86 16.79
C PRO A 120 23.11 -18.03 15.35
N ALA A 121 24.39 -17.78 15.13
CA ALA A 121 25.04 -17.79 13.82
C ALA A 121 24.79 -19.13 13.09
N GLY A 122 23.99 -19.04 12.03
CA GLY A 122 23.74 -20.12 11.07
C GLY A 122 23.19 -19.49 9.79
N ASP A 123 24.08 -19.36 8.81
CA ASP A 123 23.84 -18.89 7.44
C ASP A 123 23.57 -17.39 7.24
N ALA A 124 24.66 -16.62 7.34
CA ALA A 124 24.74 -15.28 6.77
C ALA A 124 24.78 -15.36 5.24
N ALA A 125 23.62 -15.53 4.60
CA ALA A 125 23.48 -15.41 3.15
C ALA A 125 22.13 -14.76 2.78
N ARG A 126 22.21 -13.47 2.40
CA ARG A 126 21.18 -12.56 1.85
C ARG A 126 20.37 -11.80 2.91
N GLY A 127 20.63 -10.51 3.02
CA GLY A 127 19.92 -9.54 3.86
C GLY A 127 18.50 -9.22 3.40
N HIS A 128 17.69 -10.24 3.13
CA HIS A 128 16.24 -10.10 2.99
C HIS A 128 15.62 -10.60 4.29
N HIS A 129 14.98 -9.71 5.05
CA HIS A 129 14.17 -10.15 6.18
C HIS A 129 13.11 -11.15 5.68
N PRO A 130 12.78 -12.18 6.47
CA PRO A 130 11.76 -13.16 6.08
C PRO A 130 10.45 -12.45 5.76
N VAL A 131 9.70 -12.95 4.78
CA VAL A 131 8.39 -12.39 4.44
C VAL A 131 7.42 -12.73 5.58
N GLY A 132 6.89 -11.70 6.23
CA GLY A 132 5.93 -11.87 7.31
C GLY A 132 4.51 -12.06 6.79
N ARG A 133 3.64 -12.62 7.63
CA ARG A 133 2.19 -12.77 7.33
C ARG A 133 1.54 -11.43 6.96
N VAL A 134 1.93 -10.35 7.64
CA VAL A 134 1.42 -8.99 7.39
C VAL A 134 1.76 -8.51 5.98
N ASP A 135 2.98 -8.80 5.49
CA ASP A 135 3.39 -8.44 4.13
C ASP A 135 2.52 -9.14 3.08
N VAL A 136 2.23 -10.43 3.31
CA VAL A 136 1.39 -11.25 2.43
C VAL A 136 -0.04 -10.71 2.40
N GLU A 137 -0.64 -10.44 3.57
CA GLU A 137 -1.99 -9.88 3.65
C GLU A 137 -2.10 -8.49 3.01
N ARG A 138 -1.10 -7.63 3.21
CA ARG A 138 -1.04 -6.33 2.51
C ARG A 138 -1.00 -6.52 1.00
N ALA A 139 -0.17 -7.45 0.51
CA ALA A 139 -0.08 -7.74 -0.91
C ALA A 139 -1.41 -8.27 -1.47
N LYS A 140 -2.11 -9.18 -0.74
CA LYS A 140 -3.45 -9.65 -1.12
C LYS A 140 -4.45 -8.52 -1.27
N VAL A 141 -4.51 -7.63 -0.28
CA VAL A 141 -5.42 -6.46 -0.29
C VAL A 141 -5.11 -5.55 -1.48
N ALA A 142 -3.83 -5.39 -1.84
CA ALA A 142 -3.43 -4.58 -2.99
C ALA A 142 -3.77 -5.24 -4.35
N VAL A 143 -3.48 -6.54 -4.53
CA VAL A 143 -3.68 -7.21 -5.84
C VAL A 143 -5.15 -7.51 -6.15
N THR A 144 -5.98 -7.69 -5.13
CA THR A 144 -7.39 -8.05 -5.30
C THR A 144 -8.16 -7.04 -6.16
N PRO A 145 -8.26 -5.75 -5.80
CA PRO A 145 -8.98 -4.76 -6.60
C PRO A 145 -8.39 -4.59 -8.01
N LEU A 146 -7.06 -4.71 -8.15
CA LEU A 146 -6.38 -4.60 -9.44
C LEU A 146 -6.77 -5.75 -10.38
N SER A 147 -6.84 -6.98 -9.87
CA SER A 147 -7.25 -8.14 -10.66
C SER A 147 -8.72 -8.10 -11.10
N LEU A 148 -9.60 -7.58 -10.23
CA LEU A 148 -11.04 -7.44 -10.52
C LEU A 148 -11.33 -6.44 -11.63
N ALA A 149 -10.42 -5.51 -11.91
CA ALA A 149 -10.54 -4.63 -13.08
C ALA A 149 -10.51 -5.40 -14.41
N PHE A 150 -9.99 -6.64 -14.43
CA PHE A 150 -9.80 -7.43 -15.65
C PHE A 150 -10.56 -8.77 -15.67
N GLY A 151 -11.14 -9.20 -14.53
CA GLY A 151 -11.81 -10.50 -14.41
C GLY A 151 -12.82 -10.58 -13.27
N ASP A 152 -13.48 -11.72 -13.14
CA ASP A 152 -14.37 -12.03 -12.01
C ASP A 152 -13.58 -12.63 -10.83
N VAL A 153 -14.21 -12.72 -9.65
CA VAL A 153 -13.63 -13.38 -8.46
C VAL A 153 -13.44 -14.87 -8.77
N SER A 154 -12.23 -15.20 -9.19
CA SER A 154 -11.71 -16.55 -9.18
C SER A 154 -10.45 -16.46 -8.33
N ALA A 155 -10.29 -17.36 -7.38
CA ALA A 155 -9.12 -17.42 -6.53
C ALA A 155 -8.58 -18.85 -6.56
N LEU A 156 -7.25 -18.94 -6.57
CA LEU A 156 -6.57 -20.17 -6.16
C LEU A 156 -6.91 -20.48 -4.70
N ASP A 157 -6.56 -21.68 -4.27
CA ASP A 157 -6.60 -22.02 -2.85
C ASP A 157 -5.85 -20.94 -2.01
N PRO A 158 -6.38 -20.51 -0.85
CA PRO A 158 -5.75 -19.47 -0.04
C PRO A 158 -4.32 -19.79 0.36
N GLU A 159 -3.99 -21.04 0.66
CA GLU A 159 -2.64 -21.46 1.07
C GLU A 159 -1.67 -21.33 -0.10
N VAL A 160 -2.09 -21.79 -1.28
CA VAL A 160 -1.33 -21.63 -2.52
C VAL A 160 -1.13 -20.14 -2.88
N SER A 161 -2.13 -19.31 -2.61
CA SER A 161 -2.03 -17.87 -2.84
C SER A 161 -1.02 -17.20 -1.90
N ASP A 162 -0.90 -17.69 -0.67
CA ASP A 162 0.11 -17.24 0.31
C ASP A 162 1.52 -17.60 -0.10
N GLU A 163 1.75 -18.83 -0.54
CA GLU A 163 3.06 -19.29 -1.00
C GLU A 163 3.52 -18.50 -2.24
N VAL A 164 2.61 -18.27 -3.19
CA VAL A 164 2.90 -17.48 -4.40
C VAL A 164 3.28 -16.03 -4.06
N LEU A 165 2.54 -15.39 -3.14
CA LEU A 165 2.85 -14.03 -2.71
C LEU A 165 4.12 -13.98 -1.87
N THR A 166 4.37 -14.99 -1.04
CA THR A 166 5.61 -15.14 -0.27
C THR A 166 6.82 -15.20 -1.20
N ALA A 167 6.76 -16.04 -2.24
CA ALA A 167 7.83 -16.12 -3.24
C ALA A 167 8.02 -14.79 -4.00
N ALA A 168 6.93 -14.10 -4.35
CA ALA A 168 7.03 -12.80 -5.02
C ALA A 168 7.68 -11.73 -4.11
N LEU A 169 7.27 -11.64 -2.85
CA LEU A 169 7.79 -10.69 -1.86
C LEU A 169 9.22 -11.03 -1.40
N GLY A 170 9.60 -12.30 -1.43
CA GLY A 170 10.95 -12.78 -1.11
C GLY A 170 12.02 -12.19 -2.03
N THR A 171 11.65 -11.80 -3.25
CA THR A 171 12.55 -11.13 -4.21
C THR A 171 12.84 -9.66 -3.89
N MET A 172 12.30 -9.13 -2.79
CA MET A 172 12.32 -7.70 -2.46
C MET A 172 12.86 -7.47 -1.04
N SER A 173 13.50 -6.33 -0.86
CA SER A 173 13.84 -5.83 0.48
C SER A 173 12.58 -5.34 1.22
N VAL A 174 12.68 -5.19 2.55
CA VAL A 174 11.57 -4.69 3.39
C VAL A 174 11.06 -3.33 2.92
N VAL A 175 11.97 -2.40 2.60
CA VAL A 175 11.61 -1.06 2.13
C VAL A 175 10.77 -1.13 0.85
N GLU A 176 11.12 -2.05 -0.05
CA GLU A 176 10.35 -2.25 -1.28
C GLU A 176 8.99 -2.90 -1.03
N ARG A 177 8.88 -3.81 -0.05
CA ARG A 177 7.60 -4.44 0.34
C ARG A 177 6.61 -3.42 0.90
N VAL A 178 7.10 -2.44 1.67
CA VAL A 178 6.27 -1.34 2.21
C VAL A 178 5.65 -0.52 1.08
N GLY A 179 6.43 -0.19 0.04
CA GLY A 179 5.97 0.55 -1.13
C GLY A 179 5.30 -0.29 -2.21
N TYR A 180 5.06 -1.59 -1.98
CA TYR A 180 4.70 -2.51 -3.06
C TYR A 180 3.31 -2.26 -3.64
N ALA A 181 2.34 -1.84 -2.83
CA ALA A 181 0.99 -1.52 -3.30
C ALA A 181 1.01 -0.44 -4.41
N GLY A 182 1.71 0.67 -4.20
CA GLY A 182 1.85 1.72 -5.22
C GLY A 182 2.62 1.25 -6.46
N ARG A 183 3.58 0.32 -6.30
CA ARG A 183 4.27 -0.30 -7.44
C ARG A 183 3.32 -1.17 -8.28
N LEU A 184 2.45 -1.95 -7.65
CA LEU A 184 1.46 -2.78 -8.32
C LEU A 184 0.44 -1.93 -9.09
N GLU A 185 0.00 -0.81 -8.51
CA GLU A 185 -0.87 0.16 -9.18
C GLU A 185 -0.18 0.75 -10.42
N GLN A 186 1.06 1.23 -10.28
CA GLN A 186 1.82 1.80 -11.39
C GLN A 186 2.05 0.77 -12.51
N PHE A 187 2.41 -0.48 -12.14
CA PHE A 187 2.58 -1.57 -13.10
C PHE A 187 1.28 -1.84 -13.86
N THR A 188 0.16 -1.93 -13.14
CA THR A 188 -1.15 -2.22 -13.71
C THR A 188 -1.60 -1.13 -14.67
N GLU A 189 -1.42 0.13 -14.30
CA GLU A 189 -1.81 1.26 -15.15
C GLU A 189 -0.92 1.34 -16.40
N SER A 190 0.39 1.18 -16.24
CA SER A 190 1.35 1.21 -17.36
C SER A 190 1.13 0.07 -18.37
N HIS A 191 0.56 -1.06 -17.94
CA HIS A 191 0.33 -2.23 -18.78
C HIS A 191 -1.16 -2.55 -18.99
N ARG A 192 -2.05 -1.59 -18.74
CA ARG A 192 -3.51 -1.81 -18.71
C ARG A 192 -4.06 -2.49 -19.95
N GLU A 193 -3.66 -2.04 -21.14
CA GLU A 193 -4.12 -2.64 -22.40
C GLU A 193 -3.62 -4.07 -22.59
N ARG A 194 -2.37 -4.33 -22.22
CA ARG A 194 -1.74 -5.65 -22.32
C ARG A 194 -2.39 -6.64 -21.35
N LEU A 195 -2.63 -6.20 -20.11
CA LEU A 195 -3.36 -6.97 -19.11
C LEU A 195 -4.79 -7.26 -19.57
N THR A 196 -5.49 -6.28 -20.14
CA THR A 196 -6.82 -6.48 -20.72
C THR A 196 -6.83 -7.60 -21.76
N ARG A 197 -5.87 -7.59 -22.70
CA ARG A 197 -5.73 -8.66 -23.71
C ARG A 197 -5.38 -10.01 -23.08
N LEU A 198 -4.49 -10.02 -22.09
CA LEU A 198 -4.06 -11.22 -21.38
C LEU A 198 -5.23 -11.90 -20.69
N TYR A 199 -5.97 -11.17 -19.83
CA TYR A 199 -7.11 -11.72 -19.10
C TYR A 199 -8.30 -12.06 -20.01
N ALA A 200 -8.52 -11.31 -21.10
CA ALA A 200 -9.53 -11.67 -22.10
C ALA A 200 -9.23 -13.02 -22.78
N ARG A 201 -7.95 -13.29 -23.06
CA ARG A 201 -7.52 -14.51 -23.77
C ARG A 201 -7.32 -15.72 -22.86
N TYR A 202 -6.82 -15.52 -21.65
CA TYR A 202 -6.35 -16.59 -20.77
C TYR A 202 -6.90 -16.51 -19.33
N GLY A 203 -7.63 -15.45 -18.98
CA GLY A 203 -8.14 -15.25 -17.62
C GLY A 203 -9.47 -15.98 -17.35
N PRO A 204 -10.15 -15.65 -16.24
CA PRO A 204 -11.36 -16.31 -15.76
C PRO A 204 -12.51 -16.40 -16.77
N ARG A 205 -12.61 -15.43 -17.67
CA ARG A 205 -13.65 -15.37 -18.70
C ARG A 205 -13.30 -16.13 -19.98
N SER A 206 -12.08 -16.64 -20.08
CA SER A 206 -11.61 -17.35 -21.27
C SER A 206 -12.11 -18.79 -21.31
N ARG A 207 -12.23 -19.35 -22.52
CA ARG A 207 -12.63 -20.76 -22.73
C ARG A 207 -11.47 -21.75 -22.55
N ILE A 208 -10.27 -21.26 -22.22
CA ILE A 208 -9.09 -22.10 -22.01
C ILE A 208 -9.25 -22.78 -20.65
N ALA A 209 -8.96 -24.09 -20.59
CA ALA A 209 -9.27 -24.92 -19.44
C ALA A 209 -8.74 -24.36 -18.11
N VAL A 210 -9.63 -24.31 -17.11
CA VAL A 210 -9.48 -23.76 -15.74
C VAL A 210 -8.39 -24.47 -14.91
N HIS A 211 -7.76 -25.53 -15.42
CA HIS A 211 -6.81 -26.36 -14.65
C HIS A 211 -5.51 -26.55 -15.44
N GLY A 212 -4.38 -26.14 -14.85
CA GLY A 212 -3.03 -26.45 -15.35
C GLY A 212 -2.09 -25.24 -15.39
N ARG A 213 -1.47 -24.99 -16.55
CA ARG A 213 -0.42 -23.96 -16.75
C ARG A 213 -0.86 -22.50 -16.57
N TYR A 214 -2.16 -22.23 -16.60
CA TYR A 214 -2.71 -20.87 -16.51
C TYR A 214 -3.41 -20.59 -15.18
N SER A 215 -3.34 -21.50 -14.21
CA SER A 215 -4.06 -21.37 -12.94
C SER A 215 -3.80 -20.03 -12.22
N LEU A 216 -2.60 -19.46 -12.32
CA LEU A 216 -2.29 -18.15 -11.73
C LEU A 216 -3.14 -17.01 -12.31
N LEU A 217 -3.49 -17.04 -13.61
CA LEU A 217 -4.32 -16.00 -14.24
C LEU A 217 -5.76 -16.00 -13.74
N HIS A 218 -6.15 -17.06 -13.04
CA HIS A 218 -7.42 -17.16 -12.33
C HIS A 218 -7.29 -16.81 -10.85
N SER A 219 -6.17 -16.20 -10.43
CA SER A 219 -5.95 -15.71 -9.07
C SER A 219 -5.52 -14.25 -9.08
N PRO A 220 -5.93 -13.44 -8.09
CA PRO A 220 -5.42 -12.08 -7.92
C PRO A 220 -3.90 -12.00 -7.87
N THR A 221 -3.23 -13.05 -7.39
CA THR A 221 -1.77 -13.10 -7.24
C THR A 221 -1.03 -13.01 -8.57
N SER A 222 -1.69 -13.26 -9.71
CA SER A 222 -1.07 -13.11 -11.04
C SER A 222 -0.51 -11.72 -11.30
N ILE A 223 -1.14 -10.65 -10.81
CA ILE A 223 -0.63 -9.28 -11.00
C ILE A 223 0.74 -9.11 -10.34
N ALA A 224 0.89 -9.59 -9.10
CA ALA A 224 2.17 -9.57 -8.39
C ALA A 224 3.24 -10.41 -9.11
N VAL A 225 2.88 -11.63 -9.56
CA VAL A 225 3.83 -12.48 -10.28
C VAL A 225 4.24 -11.87 -11.62
N LEU A 226 3.32 -11.23 -12.37
CA LEU A 226 3.62 -10.54 -13.63
C LEU A 226 4.54 -9.33 -13.42
N GLU A 227 4.34 -8.55 -12.35
CA GLU A 227 5.24 -7.45 -11.99
C GLU A 227 6.64 -7.99 -11.70
N ARG A 228 6.75 -9.03 -10.86
CA ARG A 228 8.04 -9.65 -10.54
C ARG A 228 8.71 -10.32 -11.74
N LEU A 229 7.94 -10.96 -12.61
CA LEU A 229 8.45 -11.53 -13.87
C LEU A 229 9.05 -10.46 -14.78
N THR A 230 8.50 -9.25 -14.76
CA THR A 230 8.97 -8.13 -15.58
C THR A 230 10.18 -7.44 -14.93
N ALA A 231 10.16 -7.23 -13.61
CA ALA A 231 11.18 -6.47 -12.90
C ALA A 231 12.40 -7.30 -12.47
N ALA A 232 12.18 -8.55 -12.04
CA ALA A 232 13.22 -9.40 -11.44
C ALA A 232 13.05 -10.90 -11.75
N PRO A 233 13.04 -11.30 -13.04
CA PRO A 233 12.70 -12.68 -13.45
C PRO A 233 13.63 -13.77 -12.91
N LEU A 234 14.91 -13.46 -12.70
CA LEU A 234 15.86 -14.43 -12.14
C LEU A 234 15.64 -14.63 -10.64
N ALA A 235 15.50 -13.54 -9.88
CA ALA A 235 15.21 -13.61 -8.45
C ALA A 235 13.89 -14.33 -8.18
N LEU A 236 12.85 -14.02 -8.99
CA LEU A 236 11.56 -14.69 -8.86
C LEU A 236 11.68 -16.20 -9.09
N ARG A 237 12.43 -16.65 -10.11
CA ARG A 237 12.65 -18.08 -10.33
C ARG A 237 13.35 -18.75 -9.15
N THR A 238 14.36 -18.09 -8.59
CA THR A 238 15.03 -18.58 -7.39
C THR A 238 14.04 -18.74 -6.23
N GLU A 239 13.28 -17.70 -5.87
CA GLU A 239 12.31 -17.79 -4.77
C GLU A 239 11.19 -18.80 -5.04
N TRP A 240 10.78 -18.94 -6.31
CA TRP A 240 9.78 -19.94 -6.72
C TRP A 240 10.24 -21.38 -6.52
N GLU A 241 11.51 -21.65 -6.83
CA GLU A 241 12.14 -22.96 -6.58
C GLU A 241 12.27 -23.22 -5.08
N HIS A 242 12.63 -22.21 -4.28
CA HIS A 242 12.71 -22.35 -2.80
C HIS A 242 11.34 -22.61 -2.17
N ALA A 243 10.27 -22.06 -2.73
CA ALA A 243 8.90 -22.31 -2.29
C ALA A 243 8.30 -23.63 -2.84
N GLU A 244 9.08 -24.43 -3.58
CA GLU A 244 8.64 -25.68 -4.21
C GLU A 244 7.39 -25.54 -5.10
N LEU A 245 7.14 -24.33 -5.62
CA LEU A 245 5.97 -24.03 -6.43
C LEU A 245 6.10 -24.65 -7.84
N PRO A 246 4.99 -25.06 -8.48
CA PRO A 246 5.05 -25.69 -9.81
C PRO A 246 5.70 -24.76 -10.86
N PRO A 247 6.80 -25.18 -11.53
CA PRO A 247 7.49 -24.32 -12.51
C PRO A 247 6.61 -24.01 -13.73
N ALA A 248 5.73 -24.96 -14.09
CA ALA A 248 4.79 -24.82 -15.19
C ALA A 248 3.84 -23.61 -15.05
N TRP A 249 3.62 -23.11 -13.83
CA TRP A 249 2.82 -21.92 -13.59
C TRP A 249 3.55 -20.64 -14.00
N LEU A 250 4.83 -20.49 -13.62
CA LEU A 250 5.66 -19.37 -14.08
C LEU A 250 5.86 -19.41 -15.58
N ASP A 251 6.18 -20.58 -16.13
CA ASP A 251 6.40 -20.73 -17.57
C ASP A 251 5.13 -20.46 -18.38
N GLY A 252 3.98 -20.95 -17.88
CA GLY A 252 2.68 -20.71 -18.47
C GLY A 252 2.30 -19.23 -18.47
N LEU A 253 2.48 -18.56 -17.32
CA LEU A 253 2.22 -17.14 -17.17
C LEU A 253 3.15 -16.28 -18.02
N GLY A 254 4.46 -16.57 -18.02
CA GLY A 254 5.44 -15.88 -18.84
C GLY A 254 5.18 -16.03 -20.34
N THR A 255 4.80 -17.23 -20.79
CA THR A 255 4.40 -17.46 -22.19
C THR A 255 3.17 -16.65 -22.57
N ALA A 256 2.14 -16.64 -21.71
CA ALA A 256 0.92 -15.88 -21.94
C ALA A 256 1.19 -14.37 -21.99
N TRP A 257 2.07 -13.88 -21.11
CA TRP A 257 2.51 -12.49 -21.07
C TRP A 257 3.20 -12.08 -22.36
N LEU A 258 4.17 -12.85 -22.85
CA LEU A 258 4.83 -12.58 -24.14
C LEU A 258 3.84 -12.59 -25.30
N ALA A 259 2.87 -13.53 -25.30
CA ALA A 259 1.85 -13.62 -26.33
C ALA A 259 0.83 -12.47 -26.33
N SER A 260 0.72 -11.69 -25.24
CA SER A 260 -0.18 -10.52 -25.15
C SER A 260 0.46 -9.21 -25.61
N GLU A 261 1.76 -9.24 -25.92
CA GLU A 261 2.54 -8.09 -26.40
C GLU A 261 2.17 -7.69 -27.84
N ALA A 262 1.89 -8.66 -28.71
CA ALA A 262 1.49 -8.41 -30.09
C ALA A 262 -0.02 -8.17 -30.22
N PRO A 263 -0.46 -7.23 -31.08
CA PRO A 263 -1.87 -7.11 -31.44
C PRO A 263 -2.36 -8.42 -32.10
N PRO A 264 -3.65 -8.78 -31.96
CA PRO A 264 -4.18 -9.94 -32.67
C PRO A 264 -4.01 -9.70 -34.18
N GLY A 265 -3.27 -10.60 -34.84
CA GLY A 265 -3.19 -10.68 -36.30
C GLY A 265 -4.48 -11.22 -36.91
#